data_AF-A0A8T4LXE7-F1
#
_entry.id   AF-A0A8T4LXE7-F1
#
_cell.length_a   1.000
_cell.length_b   1.000
_cell.length_c   1.000
_cell.angle_alpha   90.00
_cell.angle_beta   90.00
_cell.angle_gamma   90.00
#
_symmetry.space_group_name_H-M   'P 1'
#
loop_
_entity.id
_entity.type
_entity.pdbx_description
1 polymer ?
#
loop_
_entity_poly.entity_id
_entity_poly.type
_entity_poly.pdbx_seq_one_letter_code
_entity_poly.pdbx_strand_id
1 'polypeptide(L)'
;MKDYKKTIGKFERDYDKKTVRTLNDLKDSYYDKESVRNILNTKGNIELYKVFIRDFSPIDLGLTVVKSGKIGKEFYFTKGHIHKNREPEFYILLDGIGELFLQKGKKSKTIKLKRGEISLIPVGWAHRLINIGSNKLKVLTIYHQNSKPDYSVIFKKRFFGK
;
A
#
# COMPACT_ATOMS: atom_id res chain seq x y z
N MET A 1 24.62 -8.75 8.19
CA MET A 1 23.22 -9.15 8.45
C MET A 1 22.33 -7.92 8.26
N LYS A 2 21.29 -7.97 7.40
CA LYS A 2 20.39 -6.82 7.17
C LYS A 2 19.25 -6.87 8.22
N ASP A 3 19.37 -6.11 9.30
CA ASP A 3 18.39 -6.11 10.41
C ASP A 3 17.18 -5.20 10.12
N TYR A 4 16.22 -5.74 9.37
CA TYR A 4 14.97 -5.04 9.06
C TYR A 4 13.98 -5.00 10.22
N LYS A 5 14.05 -5.95 11.17
CA LYS A 5 13.11 -6.03 12.29
C LYS A 5 13.27 -4.84 13.22
N LYS A 6 14.52 -4.43 13.49
CA LYS A 6 14.81 -3.22 14.26
C LYS A 6 14.30 -1.96 13.55
N THR A 7 14.48 -1.86 12.23
CA THR A 7 13.93 -0.75 11.42
C THR A 7 12.41 -0.68 11.53
N ILE A 8 11.71 -1.79 11.31
CA ILE A 8 10.25 -1.87 11.40
C ILE A 8 9.78 -1.45 12.81
N GLY A 9 10.34 -2.05 13.85
CA GLY A 9 9.94 -1.79 15.23
C GLY A 9 10.18 -0.33 15.64
N LYS A 10 11.23 0.32 15.10
CA LYS A 10 11.45 1.75 15.30
C LYS A 10 10.33 2.58 14.67
N PHE A 11 10.03 2.37 13.38
CA PHE A 11 8.98 3.12 12.69
C PHE A 11 7.57 2.91 13.28
N GLU A 12 7.24 1.72 13.78
CA GLU A 12 5.93 1.46 14.39
C GLU A 12 5.74 2.15 15.76
N ARG A 13 6.84 2.53 16.44
CA ARG A 13 6.82 3.18 17.76
C ARG A 13 7.11 4.68 17.72
N ASP A 14 7.96 5.08 16.79
CA ASP A 14 8.56 6.42 16.71
C ASP A 14 8.18 6.98 15.34
N TYR A 15 7.03 7.67 15.26
CA TYR A 15 6.43 8.24 14.04
C TYR A 15 5.87 9.64 14.30
N ASP A 16 5.85 10.49 13.27
CA ASP A 16 5.29 11.84 13.34
C ASP A 16 3.79 11.83 12.99
N LYS A 17 3.41 10.99 12.02
CA LYS A 17 2.00 10.84 11.59
C LYS A 17 1.65 9.38 11.42
N LYS A 18 0.40 9.03 11.71
CA LYS A 18 -0.14 7.69 11.50
C LYS A 18 -1.51 7.77 10.84
N THR A 19 -1.71 6.99 9.79
CA THR A 19 -3.00 6.83 9.13
C THR A 19 -3.43 5.38 9.20
N VAL A 20 -4.69 5.15 9.54
CA VAL A 20 -5.34 3.84 9.52
C VAL A 20 -6.36 3.86 8.39
N ARG A 21 -6.40 2.79 7.59
CA ARG A 21 -7.34 2.64 6.48
C ARG A 21 -8.16 1.38 6.66
N THR A 22 -9.46 1.54 6.66
CA THR A 22 -10.43 0.49 6.96
C THR A 22 -11.20 0.05 5.73
N LEU A 23 -12.09 -0.94 5.89
CA LEU A 23 -12.95 -1.40 4.81
C LEU A 23 -13.88 -0.29 4.31
N ASN A 24 -14.44 0.55 5.19
CA ASN A 24 -15.25 1.70 4.77
C ASN A 24 -14.49 2.68 3.86
N ASP A 25 -13.18 2.88 4.08
CA ASP A 25 -12.36 3.77 3.24
C ASP A 25 -12.15 3.20 1.82
N LEU A 26 -12.25 1.88 1.66
CA LEU A 26 -11.90 1.14 0.44
C LEU A 26 -13.09 0.36 -0.15
N LYS A 27 -14.29 0.42 0.43
CA LYS A 27 -15.46 -0.38 0.02
C LYS A 27 -15.77 -0.27 -1.47
N ASP A 28 -15.58 0.91 -2.04
CA ASP A 28 -15.85 1.18 -3.45
C ASP A 28 -14.74 0.65 -4.36
N SER A 29 -13.53 0.44 -3.82
CA SER A 29 -12.39 -0.11 -4.55
C SER A 29 -12.47 -1.62 -4.77
N TYR A 30 -13.20 -2.36 -3.94
CA TYR A 30 -13.36 -3.82 -4.10
C TYR A 30 -14.43 -4.17 -5.13
N TYR A 31 -14.22 -5.23 -5.90
CA TYR A 31 -15.19 -5.70 -6.89
C TYR A 31 -16.44 -6.32 -6.25
N ASP A 32 -16.24 -7.24 -5.30
CA ASP A 32 -17.32 -8.00 -4.66
C ASP A 32 -18.03 -7.17 -3.57
N LYS A 33 -19.10 -6.49 -3.97
CA LYS A 33 -19.90 -5.62 -3.08
C LYS A 33 -20.69 -6.40 -2.04
N GLU A 34 -21.03 -7.65 -2.32
CA GLU A 34 -21.74 -8.50 -1.37
C GLU A 34 -20.82 -8.91 -0.23
N SER A 35 -19.62 -9.40 -0.54
CA SER A 35 -18.59 -9.69 0.46
C SER A 35 -18.24 -8.48 1.31
N VAL A 36 -18.17 -7.27 0.72
CA VAL A 36 -17.98 -6.03 1.49
C VAL A 36 -19.11 -5.84 2.50
N ARG A 37 -20.37 -5.91 2.08
CA ARG A 37 -21.54 -5.73 2.97
C ARG A 37 -21.56 -6.80 4.07
N ASN A 38 -21.33 -8.06 3.70
CA ASN A 38 -21.31 -9.17 4.65
C ASN A 38 -20.24 -8.98 5.71
N ILE A 39 -19.03 -8.56 5.34
CA ILE A 39 -17.96 -8.29 6.31
C ILE A 39 -18.31 -7.08 7.19
N LEU A 40 -18.85 -6.00 6.63
CA LEU A 40 -19.27 -4.84 7.44
C LEU A 40 -20.35 -5.20 8.46
N ASN A 41 -21.29 -6.08 8.10
CA ASN A 41 -22.36 -6.52 8.99
C ASN A 41 -21.90 -7.53 10.05
N THR A 42 -20.98 -8.43 9.71
CA THR A 42 -20.56 -9.54 10.61
C THR A 42 -19.31 -9.25 11.42
N LYS A 43 -18.35 -8.51 10.85
CA LYS A 43 -17.04 -8.20 11.46
C LYS A 43 -16.84 -6.71 11.69
N GLY A 44 -17.78 -5.87 11.26
CA GLY A 44 -17.67 -4.42 11.35
C GLY A 44 -16.68 -3.81 10.35
N ASN A 45 -16.33 -2.55 10.61
CA ASN A 45 -15.40 -1.78 9.78
C ASN A 45 -13.94 -2.18 10.06
N ILE A 46 -13.51 -3.31 9.51
CA ILE A 46 -12.17 -3.87 9.74
C ILE A 46 -11.05 -2.98 9.19
N GLU A 47 -9.94 -2.91 9.91
CA GLU A 47 -8.71 -2.27 9.43
C GLU A 47 -8.01 -3.14 8.38
N LEU A 48 -7.65 -2.53 7.24
CA LEU A 48 -6.93 -3.16 6.13
C LEU A 48 -5.43 -2.87 6.18
N TYR A 49 -5.04 -1.61 6.41
CA TYR A 49 -3.63 -1.23 6.49
C TYR A 49 -3.39 0.03 7.35
N LYS A 50 -2.13 0.20 7.73
CA LYS A 50 -1.61 1.40 8.41
C LYS A 50 -0.47 2.00 7.61
N VAL A 51 -0.29 3.30 7.75
CA VAL A 51 0.90 4.03 7.29
C VAL A 51 1.43 4.83 8.46
N PHE A 52 2.72 4.66 8.77
CA PHE A 52 3.46 5.45 9.75
C PHE A 52 4.46 6.32 8.99
N ILE A 53 4.43 7.63 9.20
CA ILE A 53 5.26 8.59 8.47
C ILE A 53 6.28 9.19 9.43
N ARG A 54 7.51 9.27 8.95
CA ARG A 54 8.57 10.10 9.51
C ARG A 54 8.89 11.25 8.57
N ASP A 55 8.86 12.44 9.13
CA ASP A 55 9.15 13.69 8.44
C ASP A 55 10.65 13.99 8.53
N PHE A 56 11.33 14.00 7.38
CA PHE A 56 12.73 14.42 7.25
C PHE A 56 12.86 15.48 6.18
N SER A 57 11.94 16.46 6.18
CA SER A 57 11.81 17.48 5.14
C SER A 57 13.11 17.81 4.37
N PRO A 58 13.12 17.68 3.04
CA PRO A 58 11.95 17.55 2.17
C PRO A 58 11.54 16.10 1.83
N ILE A 59 12.22 15.09 2.39
CA ILE A 59 11.94 13.67 2.10
C ILE A 59 11.21 13.04 3.28
N ASP A 60 10.10 12.36 3.02
CA ASP A 60 9.40 11.56 4.01
C ASP A 60 9.73 10.08 3.87
N LEU A 61 9.75 9.39 5.01
CA LEU A 61 9.80 7.94 5.07
C LEU A 61 8.46 7.40 5.56
N GLY A 62 7.83 6.53 4.77
CA GLY A 62 6.57 5.89 5.12
C GLY A 62 6.75 4.39 5.39
N LEU A 63 6.39 3.89 6.57
CA LEU A 63 6.20 2.46 6.77
C LEU A 63 4.72 2.10 6.51
N THR A 64 4.46 1.43 5.40
CA THR A 64 3.14 0.87 5.10
C THR A 64 3.05 -0.58 5.57
N VAL A 65 2.03 -0.88 6.38
CA VAL A 65 1.74 -2.22 6.91
C VAL A 65 0.35 -2.66 6.45
N VAL A 66 0.30 -3.57 5.47
CA VAL A 66 -0.93 -4.12 4.92
C VAL A 66 -1.20 -5.49 5.56
N LYS A 67 -2.40 -5.67 6.14
CA LYS A 67 -2.80 -6.98 6.66
C LYS A 67 -2.95 -7.99 5.53
N SER A 68 -2.80 -9.27 5.86
CA SER A 68 -3.21 -10.35 4.96
C SER A 68 -4.72 -10.55 5.07
N GLY A 69 -5.33 -10.96 3.95
CA GLY A 69 -6.77 -11.19 3.87
C GLY A 69 -7.31 -11.00 2.47
N LYS A 70 -8.58 -11.31 2.32
CA LYS A 70 -9.33 -11.12 1.08
C LYS A 70 -10.71 -10.52 1.38
N ILE A 71 -11.24 -9.75 0.44
CA ILE A 71 -12.67 -9.40 0.35
C ILE A 71 -13.24 -10.20 -0.82
N GLY A 72 -14.08 -11.20 -0.52
CA GLY A 72 -14.41 -12.25 -1.48
C GLY A 72 -13.12 -12.96 -1.94
N LYS A 73 -12.80 -12.83 -3.23
CA LYS A 73 -11.57 -13.38 -3.82
C LYS A 73 -10.43 -12.35 -3.98
N GLU A 74 -10.70 -11.05 -3.83
CA GLU A 74 -9.68 -10.00 -3.99
C GLU A 74 -8.81 -9.85 -2.75
N PHE A 75 -7.49 -9.81 -2.93
CA PHE A 75 -6.54 -9.57 -1.86
C PHE A 75 -6.70 -8.18 -1.23
N TYR A 76 -6.25 -8.03 0.02
CA TYR A 76 -6.10 -6.71 0.61
C TYR A 76 -5.01 -5.89 -0.10
N PHE A 77 -5.33 -4.62 -0.33
CA PHE A 77 -4.44 -3.67 -1.00
C PHE A 77 -4.57 -2.27 -0.40
N THR A 78 -3.61 -1.40 -0.69
CA THR A 78 -3.71 0.02 -0.39
C THR A 78 -4.72 0.70 -1.32
N LYS A 79 -5.25 1.88 -0.94
CA LYS A 79 -6.15 2.64 -1.83
C LYS A 79 -5.43 2.99 -3.14
N GLY A 80 -4.12 3.21 -3.09
CA GLY A 80 -3.31 3.62 -4.21
C GLY A 80 -3.61 5.05 -4.65
N HIS A 81 -2.65 5.67 -5.33
CA HIS A 81 -2.75 7.06 -5.75
C HIS A 81 -1.77 7.35 -6.88
N ILE A 82 -1.86 8.55 -7.46
CA ILE A 82 -0.85 9.12 -8.35
C ILE A 82 -0.30 10.40 -7.72
N HIS A 83 0.97 10.72 -7.98
CA HIS A 83 1.53 12.01 -7.58
C HIS A 83 1.03 13.11 -8.51
N LYS A 84 0.53 14.22 -7.93
CA LYS A 84 0.15 15.41 -8.73
C LYS A 84 1.39 16.09 -9.31
N ASN A 85 2.47 16.11 -8.54
CA ASN A 85 3.74 16.72 -8.93
C ASN A 85 4.71 15.67 -9.49
N ARG A 86 5.78 16.15 -10.12
CA ARG A 86 6.75 15.31 -10.83
C ARG A 86 7.78 14.64 -9.91
N GLU A 87 7.30 13.99 -8.86
CA GLU A 87 8.15 13.32 -7.87
C GLU A 87 8.11 11.80 -8.05
N PRO A 88 9.26 11.11 -8.05
CA PRO A 88 9.31 9.66 -7.95
C PRO A 88 9.05 9.18 -6.51
N GLU A 89 8.81 7.89 -6.37
CA GLU A 89 8.77 7.23 -5.05
C GLU A 89 9.47 5.88 -5.12
N PHE A 90 10.14 5.51 -4.02
CA PHE A 90 10.86 4.26 -3.91
C PHE A 90 10.24 3.37 -2.85
N TYR A 91 10.04 2.10 -3.18
CA TYR A 91 9.51 1.08 -2.27
C TYR A 91 10.59 0.07 -1.95
N ILE A 92 10.73 -0.29 -0.68
CA ILE A 92 11.63 -1.34 -0.20
C ILE A 92 10.81 -2.33 0.63
N LEU A 93 10.78 -3.59 0.20
CA LEU A 93 10.13 -4.64 0.97
C LEU A 93 10.97 -4.97 2.21
N LEU A 94 10.36 -4.78 3.39
CA LEU A 94 10.97 -5.12 4.67
C LEU A 94 10.50 -6.48 5.17
N ASP A 95 9.22 -6.81 5.01
CA ASP A 95 8.64 -8.09 5.45
C ASP A 95 7.37 -8.50 4.70
N GLY A 96 7.07 -9.80 4.66
CA GLY A 96 5.90 -10.37 3.97
C GLY A 96 6.11 -10.68 2.48
N ILE A 97 4.99 -10.91 1.77
CA ILE A 97 4.96 -11.24 0.33
C ILE A 97 3.93 -10.33 -0.33
N GLY A 98 4.37 -9.54 -1.31
CA GLY A 98 3.52 -8.52 -1.92
C GLY A 98 3.91 -8.18 -3.35
N GLU A 99 2.99 -7.49 -4.02
CA GLU A 99 3.19 -6.96 -5.36
C GLU A 99 2.91 -5.45 -5.38
N LEU A 100 3.71 -4.71 -6.15
CA LEU A 100 3.49 -3.31 -6.47
C LEU A 100 2.87 -3.22 -7.87
N PHE A 101 1.64 -2.74 -7.95
CA PHE A 101 0.97 -2.46 -9.21
C PHE A 101 1.17 -1.00 -9.62
N LEU A 102 1.50 -0.78 -10.90
CA LEU A 102 1.67 0.52 -11.52
C LEU A 102 0.71 0.66 -12.70
N GLN A 103 0.10 1.84 -12.87
CA GLN A 103 -0.83 2.15 -13.96
C GLN A 103 -0.59 3.56 -14.51
N LYS A 104 -0.57 3.69 -15.84
CA LYS A 104 -0.51 4.98 -16.55
C LYS A 104 -1.35 4.90 -17.83
N GLY A 105 -2.53 5.51 -17.82
CA GLY A 105 -3.49 5.44 -18.92
C GLY A 105 -3.94 3.99 -19.19
N LYS A 106 -3.60 3.46 -20.37
CA LYS A 106 -3.85 2.06 -20.74
C LYS A 106 -2.70 1.12 -20.38
N LYS A 107 -1.52 1.65 -20.01
CA LYS A 107 -0.34 0.84 -19.65
C LYS A 107 -0.42 0.44 -18.18
N SER A 108 0.03 -0.77 -17.88
CA SER A 108 0.16 -1.23 -16.50
C SER A 108 1.34 -2.19 -16.33
N LYS A 109 1.89 -2.26 -15.12
CA LYS A 109 2.98 -3.17 -14.76
C LYS A 109 2.73 -3.69 -13.34
N THR A 110 3.04 -4.95 -13.10
CA THR A 110 3.04 -5.53 -11.75
C THR A 110 4.45 -5.98 -11.43
N ILE A 111 4.97 -5.54 -10.29
CA ILE A 111 6.32 -5.86 -9.80
C ILE A 111 6.16 -6.74 -8.57
N LYS A 112 6.71 -7.96 -8.61
CA LYS A 112 6.84 -8.79 -7.42
C LYS A 112 7.91 -8.18 -6.53
N LEU A 113 7.55 -7.85 -5.29
CA LEU A 113 8.49 -7.25 -4.37
C LEU A 113 9.44 -8.32 -3.82
N LYS A 114 10.73 -7.99 -3.78
CA LYS A 114 11.78 -8.83 -3.20
C LYS A 114 12.43 -8.10 -2.04
N ARG A 115 12.74 -8.84 -0.97
CA ARG A 115 13.19 -8.25 0.30
C ARG A 115 14.50 -7.51 0.10
N GLY A 116 14.54 -6.25 0.51
CA GLY A 116 15.72 -5.39 0.38
C GLY A 116 16.03 -4.88 -1.03
N GLU A 117 15.23 -5.22 -2.05
CA GLU A 117 15.31 -4.60 -3.37
C GLU A 117 14.51 -3.30 -3.41
N ILE A 118 15.00 -2.33 -4.19
CA ILE A 118 14.34 -1.05 -4.42
C ILE A 118 13.44 -1.16 -5.65
N SER A 119 12.17 -0.82 -5.50
CA SER A 119 11.22 -0.67 -6.59
C SER A 119 10.93 0.81 -6.82
N LEU A 120 11.27 1.33 -8.00
CA LEU A 120 10.98 2.69 -8.40
C LEU A 120 9.55 2.81 -8.97
N ILE A 121 8.81 3.79 -8.46
CA ILE A 121 7.59 4.32 -9.05
C ILE A 121 7.99 5.53 -9.90
N PRO A 122 7.93 5.44 -11.24
CA PRO A 122 8.28 6.56 -12.09
C PRO A 122 7.23 7.67 -12.02
N VAL A 123 7.65 8.90 -12.36
CA VAL A 123 6.77 10.06 -12.40
C VAL A 123 5.52 9.83 -13.28
N GLY A 124 4.36 10.20 -12.73
CA GLY A 124 3.07 10.11 -13.41
C GLY A 124 2.53 8.69 -13.54
N TRP A 125 3.00 7.75 -12.72
CA TRP A 125 2.41 6.42 -12.58
C TRP A 125 1.61 6.32 -11.29
N ALA A 126 0.34 5.97 -11.43
CA ALA A 126 -0.48 5.60 -10.28
C ALA A 126 0.02 4.25 -9.75
N HIS A 127 0.01 4.08 -8.44
CA HIS A 127 0.59 2.89 -7.83
C HIS A 127 -0.23 2.39 -6.63
N ARG A 128 -0.22 1.06 -6.43
CA ARG A 128 -0.96 0.38 -5.37
C ARG A 128 -0.17 -0.85 -4.89
N LEU A 129 -0.16 -1.05 -3.58
CA LEU A 129 0.50 -2.19 -2.94
C LEU A 129 -0.54 -3.28 -2.63
N ILE A 130 -0.25 -4.53 -2.98
CA ILE A 130 -1.13 -5.69 -2.76
C ILE A 130 -0.42 -6.71 -1.86
N ASN A 131 -1.10 -7.15 -0.79
CA ASN A 131 -0.62 -8.25 0.03
C ASN A 131 -1.16 -9.59 -0.49
N ILE A 132 -0.26 -10.38 -1.09
CA ILE A 132 -0.59 -11.69 -1.65
C ILE A 132 -0.16 -12.85 -0.73
N GLY A 133 0.39 -12.54 0.45
CA GLY A 133 0.85 -13.52 1.43
C GLY A 133 -0.17 -13.79 2.55
N SER A 134 0.19 -14.72 3.44
CA SER A 134 -0.57 -15.05 4.65
C SER A 134 -0.21 -14.18 5.86
N ASN A 135 0.90 -13.45 5.81
CA ASN A 135 1.38 -12.57 6.87
C ASN A 135 1.23 -11.08 6.50
N LYS A 136 1.45 -10.19 7.47
CA LYS A 136 1.50 -8.73 7.20
C LYS A 136 2.59 -8.43 6.18
N LEU A 137 2.26 -7.57 5.21
CA LEU A 137 3.19 -7.00 4.26
C LEU A 137 3.67 -5.65 4.80
N LYS A 138 4.99 -5.50 4.96
CA LYS A 138 5.62 -4.28 5.47
C LYS A 138 6.57 -3.72 4.42
N VAL A 139 6.27 -2.52 3.94
CA VAL A 139 7.04 -1.83 2.90
C VAL A 139 7.42 -0.44 3.38
N LEU A 140 8.71 -0.12 3.27
CA LEU A 140 9.21 1.23 3.44
C LEU A 140 9.03 1.98 2.12
N THR A 141 8.49 3.19 2.19
CA THR A 141 8.38 4.12 1.08
C THR A 141 9.24 5.34 1.34
N ILE A 142 9.85 5.87 0.28
CA ILE A 142 10.71 7.05 0.31
C ILE A 142 10.20 7.98 -0.79
N TYR A 143 9.70 9.14 -0.41
CA TYR A 143 9.10 10.09 -1.35
C TYR A 143 9.33 11.53 -0.91
N HIS A 144 9.31 12.45 -1.88
CA HIS A 144 9.41 13.87 -1.60
C HIS A 144 8.09 14.42 -1.06
N GLN A 145 8.10 15.32 -0.06
CA GLN A 145 6.87 15.91 0.52
C GLN A 145 6.00 16.65 -0.52
N ASN A 146 6.65 17.12 -1.59
CA ASN A 146 5.96 17.74 -2.72
C ASN A 146 5.21 16.75 -3.63
N SER A 147 5.20 15.44 -3.35
CA SER A 147 4.51 14.43 -4.19
C SER A 147 3.01 14.70 -4.37
N LYS A 148 2.36 15.23 -3.33
CA LYS A 148 0.92 15.57 -3.26
C LYS A 148 0.03 14.44 -3.83
N PRO A 149 -0.28 13.40 -3.05
CA PRO A 149 -1.00 12.23 -3.54
C PRO A 149 -2.44 12.56 -3.98
N ASP A 150 -2.84 12.03 -5.13
CA ASP A 150 -4.19 12.08 -5.67
C ASP A 150 -4.85 10.70 -5.70
N TYR A 151 -5.89 10.56 -4.88
CA TYR A 151 -6.64 9.32 -4.68
C TYR A 151 -7.86 9.16 -5.60
N SER A 152 -8.07 10.08 -6.56
CA SER A 152 -9.16 10.00 -7.54
C SER A 152 -8.92 8.96 -8.63
N VAL A 153 -7.70 8.42 -8.73
CA VAL A 153 -7.34 7.43 -9.73
C VAL A 153 -8.13 6.12 -9.59
N ILE A 154 -8.67 5.66 -10.71
CA ILE A 154 -9.36 4.37 -10.81
C ILE A 154 -8.40 3.31 -11.35
N PHE A 155 -8.08 2.31 -10.53
CA PHE A 155 -7.29 1.15 -10.93
C PHE A 155 -8.16 0.15 -11.68
N LYS A 156 -7.75 -0.24 -12.89
CA LYS A 156 -8.54 -1.09 -13.79
C LYS A 156 -8.31 -2.59 -13.55
N LYS A 157 -7.10 -2.96 -13.12
CA LYS A 157 -6.73 -4.37 -12.87
C LYS A 157 -7.18 -4.80 -11.46
N ARG A 158 -7.72 -6.02 -11.38
CA ARG A 158 -8.10 -6.68 -10.13
C ARG A 158 -7.04 -7.71 -9.70
N PHE A 159 -6.98 -8.01 -8.41
CA PHE A 159 -5.97 -8.88 -7.81
C PHE A 159 -6.63 -9.97 -6.99
N PHE A 160 -6.85 -11.12 -7.60
CA PHE A 160 -7.50 -12.26 -6.95
C PHE A 160 -6.46 -13.22 -6.39
N GLY A 161 -6.76 -13.79 -5.23
CA GLY A 161 -6.05 -14.99 -4.81
C GLY A 161 -6.57 -16.21 -5.55
N LYS A 162 -5.66 -17.16 -5.79
CA LYS A 162 -6.03 -18.53 -6.12
C LYS A 162 -6.97 -19.09 -5.05
#